data_AF-K1R2Z5-F1
#
_entry.id   AF-K1R2Z5-F1
#
_cell.length_a   1.000
_cell.length_b   1.000
_cell.length_c   1.000
_cell.angle_alpha   90.00
_cell.angle_beta   90.00
_cell.angle_gamma   90.00
#
_symmetry.space_group_name_H-M   'P 1'
#
loop_
_entity.id
_entity.type
_entity.pdbx_description
1 polymer ?
#
loop_
_entity_poly.entity_id
_entity_poly.type
_entity_poly.pdbx_seq_one_letter_code
_entity_poly.pdbx_strand_id
1 'polypeptide(L)'
;GGILHTVHDNLLIGPDAVETYEKENTATYPESIAHVFEKQKITMPALTERDIITYFTGVRAPTFEEDFIIERGRRTHNLIHVAGIQSPGLTTAPAVAVDVADMAARILARERPVAINPDFDPHRPGIPVLREMDDATRAAYIAKNPDYGVIVCRCEEISRGEILDALRSNVCVPTVDGVKKRVRPGMGRCQ
;
A
#
# COMPACT_ATOMS: atom_id res chain seq x y z
N GLY A 1 15.43 -7.57 9.24
CA GLY A 1 14.50 -6.45 9.46
C GLY A 1 14.77 -5.72 10.75
N GLY A 2 13.92 -4.75 11.08
CA GLY A 2 13.98 -3.93 12.28
C GLY A 2 12.59 -3.72 12.89
N ILE A 3 12.49 -2.70 13.74
CA ILE A 3 11.26 -2.24 14.39
C ILE A 3 10.92 -0.87 13.80
N LEU A 4 9.72 -0.72 13.24
CA LEU A 4 9.30 0.49 12.53
C LEU A 4 7.89 0.88 12.96
N HIS A 5 7.62 2.17 13.09
CA HIS A 5 6.24 2.66 13.21
C HIS A 5 5.60 2.72 11.83
N THR A 6 4.37 2.24 11.75
CA THR A 6 3.49 2.53 10.62
C THR A 6 2.95 3.95 10.75
N VAL A 7 2.33 4.48 9.69
CA VAL A 7 1.65 5.79 9.70
C VAL A 7 0.46 5.88 10.68
N HIS A 8 0.08 4.77 11.29
CA HIS A 8 -0.97 4.68 12.31
C HIS A 8 -0.40 4.23 13.67
N ASP A 9 0.90 4.43 13.87
CA ASP A 9 1.65 4.17 15.11
C ASP A 9 1.72 2.72 15.59
N ASN A 10 1.05 1.78 14.91
CA ASN A 10 1.29 0.35 15.09
C ASN A 10 2.75 0.02 14.77
N LEU A 11 3.31 -0.95 15.50
CA LEU A 11 4.66 -1.45 15.27
C LEU A 11 4.68 -2.54 14.20
N LEU A 12 5.58 -2.40 13.24
CA LEU A 12 5.94 -3.43 12.28
C LEU A 12 7.28 -4.03 12.71
N ILE A 13 7.27 -5.34 12.95
CA ILE A 13 8.43 -6.12 13.41
C ILE A 13 8.85 -7.05 12.28
N GLY A 14 10.08 -6.89 11.78
CA GLY A 14 10.60 -7.69 10.68
C GLY A 14 11.15 -6.83 9.54
N PRO A 15 11.22 -7.34 8.30
CA PRO A 15 10.94 -8.73 7.92
C PRO A 15 12.17 -9.63 8.19
N ASP A 16 11.96 -10.95 8.09
CA ASP A 16 13.01 -11.90 7.69
C ASP A 16 13.15 -11.91 6.15
N ALA A 17 14.03 -12.75 5.63
CA ALA A 17 14.21 -12.94 4.20
C ALA A 17 14.58 -14.41 3.94
N VAL A 18 13.74 -15.09 3.16
CA VAL A 18 13.93 -16.48 2.77
C VAL A 18 13.80 -16.56 1.25
N GLU A 19 14.77 -17.20 0.61
CA GLU A 19 14.72 -17.43 -0.84
C GLU A 19 13.68 -18.51 -1.16
N THR A 20 12.87 -18.27 -2.18
CA THR A 20 11.89 -19.24 -2.67
C THR A 20 11.71 -19.11 -4.17
N TYR A 21 11.50 -20.23 -4.85
CA TYR A 21 11.10 -20.26 -6.26
C TYR A 21 9.58 -20.10 -6.44
N GLU A 22 8.80 -20.21 -5.35
CA GLU A 22 7.35 -20.14 -5.35
C GLU A 22 6.87 -18.69 -5.38
N LYS A 23 6.42 -18.24 -6.55
CA LYS A 23 6.04 -16.83 -6.79
C LYS A 23 4.80 -16.36 -6.03
N GLU A 24 3.97 -17.30 -5.57
CA GLU A 24 2.68 -17.04 -4.92
C GLU A 24 2.63 -17.57 -3.48
N ASN A 25 3.77 -18.05 -2.95
CA ASN A 25 3.81 -18.51 -1.57
C ASN A 25 3.76 -17.32 -0.61
N THR A 26 2.58 -17.11 -0.05
CA THR A 26 2.31 -16.09 0.97
C THR A 26 1.97 -16.73 2.33
N ALA A 27 2.48 -17.94 2.58
CA ALA A 27 2.33 -18.62 3.85
C ALA A 27 3.22 -17.99 4.94
N THR A 28 2.74 -18.04 6.19
CA THR A 28 3.47 -17.62 7.37
C THR A 28 3.87 -18.85 8.18
N TYR A 29 5.13 -18.92 8.59
CA TYR A 29 5.68 -20.05 9.33
C TYR A 29 5.97 -19.65 10.79
N PRO A 30 5.58 -20.46 11.80
CA PRO A 30 5.89 -20.19 13.20
C PRO A 30 7.38 -19.96 13.46
N GLU A 31 8.26 -20.67 12.74
CA GLU A 31 9.71 -20.58 12.89
C GLU A 31 10.24 -19.22 12.42
N SER A 32 9.72 -18.69 11.31
CA SER A 32 10.03 -17.33 10.83
C SER A 32 9.61 -16.27 11.85
N ILE A 33 8.42 -16.42 12.43
CA ILE A 33 7.90 -15.49 13.44
C ILE A 33 8.80 -15.51 14.68
N ALA A 34 9.13 -16.71 15.19
CA ALA A 34 10.01 -16.87 16.35
C ALA A 34 11.39 -16.25 16.09
N HIS A 35 11.98 -16.49 14.92
CA HIS A 35 13.27 -15.92 14.53
C HIS A 35 13.26 -14.39 14.52
N VAL A 36 12.21 -13.79 13.93
CA VAL A 36 12.04 -12.33 13.93
C VAL A 36 11.92 -11.81 15.37
N PHE A 37 11.10 -12.44 16.20
CA PHE A 37 10.88 -12.03 17.59
C PHE A 37 12.14 -12.11 18.45
N GLU A 38 12.86 -13.23 18.40
CA GLU A 38 14.13 -13.43 19.13
C GLU A 38 15.14 -12.35 18.77
N LYS A 39 15.27 -12.04 17.49
CA LYS A 39 16.18 -11.00 17.00
C LYS A 39 15.79 -9.61 17.51
N GLN A 40 14.52 -9.24 17.44
CA GLN A 40 14.09 -7.89 17.82
C GLN A 40 13.98 -7.68 19.33
N LYS A 41 13.80 -8.75 20.14
CA LYS A 41 13.85 -8.68 21.61
C LYS A 41 15.20 -8.22 22.16
N ILE A 42 16.29 -8.36 21.40
CA ILE A 42 17.60 -7.80 21.75
C ILE A 42 17.53 -6.27 21.87
N THR A 43 16.83 -5.62 20.94
CA THR A 43 16.65 -4.16 20.89
C THR A 43 15.51 -3.70 21.80
N MET A 44 14.43 -4.48 21.89
CA MET A 44 13.23 -4.12 22.66
C MET A 44 12.79 -5.30 23.55
N PRO A 45 13.38 -5.44 24.75
CA PRO A 45 13.08 -6.55 25.66
C PRO A 45 11.63 -6.62 26.13
N ALA A 46 10.90 -5.50 26.07
CA ALA A 46 9.49 -5.42 26.43
C ALA A 46 8.54 -6.03 25.37
N LEU A 47 9.04 -6.35 24.18
CA LEU A 47 8.23 -6.92 23.09
C LEU A 47 7.65 -8.28 23.51
N THR A 48 6.33 -8.42 23.46
CA THR A 48 5.62 -9.65 23.80
C THR A 48 4.78 -10.15 22.61
N GLU A 49 4.75 -11.47 22.42
CA GLU A 49 3.94 -12.10 21.37
C GLU A 49 2.43 -11.89 21.59
N ARG A 50 2.03 -11.53 22.81
CA ARG A 50 0.63 -11.18 23.13
C ARG A 50 0.15 -9.90 22.46
N ASP A 51 1.09 -9.05 22.01
CA ASP A 51 0.77 -7.80 21.31
C ASP A 51 0.62 -8.00 19.79
N ILE A 52 0.82 -9.23 19.29
CA ILE A 52 0.69 -9.49 17.86
C ILE A 52 -0.78 -9.50 17.47
N ILE A 53 -1.14 -8.58 16.56
CA ILE A 53 -2.48 -8.46 15.99
C ILE A 53 -2.56 -8.99 14.56
N THR A 54 -1.44 -9.19 13.87
CA THR A 54 -1.46 -9.64 12.47
C THR A 54 -0.12 -10.24 12.06
N TYR A 55 -0.16 -11.17 11.12
CA TYR A 55 1.02 -11.68 10.41
C TYR A 55 0.79 -11.47 8.92
N PHE A 56 1.85 -11.18 8.19
CA PHE A 56 1.81 -11.16 6.74
C PHE A 56 3.19 -11.47 6.19
N THR A 57 3.22 -11.95 4.96
CA THR A 57 4.42 -12.12 4.16
C THR A 57 4.16 -11.54 2.77
N GLY A 58 5.23 -11.31 2.02
CA GLY A 58 5.16 -10.87 0.65
C GLY A 58 6.33 -11.44 -0.14
N VAL A 59 6.05 -11.84 -1.38
CA VAL A 59 7.08 -12.34 -2.30
C VAL A 59 7.66 -11.16 -3.07
N ARG A 60 8.97 -10.98 -2.99
CA ARG A 60 9.71 -10.02 -3.84
C ARG A 60 10.07 -10.71 -5.15
N ALA A 61 10.15 -9.95 -6.23
CA ALA A 61 10.55 -10.46 -7.55
C ALA A 61 11.92 -9.89 -7.98
N PRO A 62 13.02 -10.23 -7.27
CA PRO A 62 14.35 -9.77 -7.65
C PRO A 62 14.84 -10.48 -8.91
N THR A 63 15.81 -9.86 -9.58
CA THR A 63 16.68 -10.51 -10.58
C THR A 63 17.87 -11.17 -9.87
N PHE A 64 18.60 -12.05 -10.57
CA PHE A 64 19.85 -12.61 -10.03
C PHE A 64 20.92 -11.54 -9.84
N GLU A 65 20.89 -10.50 -10.67
CA GLU A 65 21.77 -9.34 -10.63
C GLU A 65 21.37 -8.34 -9.53
N GLU A 66 20.24 -8.57 -8.85
CA GLU A 66 19.70 -7.72 -7.78
C GLU A 66 19.41 -6.26 -8.19
N ASP A 67 19.33 -6.00 -9.50
CA ASP A 67 19.08 -4.68 -10.07
C ASP A 67 17.70 -4.58 -10.74
N PHE A 68 17.19 -3.34 -10.83
CA PHE A 68 15.90 -3.04 -11.40
C PHE A 68 15.97 -3.05 -12.93
N ILE A 69 14.93 -3.60 -13.55
CA ILE A 69 14.76 -3.58 -15.00
C ILE A 69 13.74 -2.50 -15.32
N ILE A 70 14.21 -1.35 -15.82
CA ILE A 70 13.39 -0.23 -16.30
C ILE A 70 13.83 0.08 -17.72
N GLU A 71 13.31 -0.66 -18.70
CA GLU A 71 13.75 -0.58 -20.09
C GLU A 71 12.61 -0.81 -21.09
N ARG A 72 12.84 -0.45 -22.35
CA ARG A 72 11.91 -0.80 -23.44
C ARG A 72 12.01 -2.28 -23.77
N GLY A 73 10.91 -2.85 -24.25
CA GLY A 73 10.88 -4.23 -24.75
C GLY A 73 11.93 -4.45 -25.83
N ARG A 74 12.77 -5.46 -25.65
CA ARG A 74 13.87 -5.78 -26.59
C ARG A 74 13.39 -6.23 -27.95
N ARG A 75 12.28 -6.98 -27.98
CA ARG A 75 11.63 -7.50 -29.20
C ARG A 75 10.26 -6.89 -29.49
N THR A 76 9.68 -6.18 -28.52
CA THR A 76 8.32 -5.64 -28.59
C THR A 76 8.38 -4.14 -28.35
N HIS A 77 8.21 -3.35 -29.40
CA HIS A 77 8.52 -1.92 -29.39
C HIS A 77 7.50 -1.04 -28.63
N ASN A 78 6.31 -1.57 -28.35
CA ASN A 78 5.25 -0.92 -27.59
C ASN A 78 5.13 -1.44 -26.14
N LEU A 79 6.20 -2.04 -25.62
CA LEU A 79 6.28 -2.56 -24.25
C LEU A 79 7.37 -1.83 -23.46
N ILE A 80 7.10 -1.57 -22.18
CA ILE A 80 8.09 -1.09 -21.19
C ILE A 80 8.11 -2.10 -20.05
N HIS A 81 9.30 -2.58 -19.69
CA HIS A 81 9.51 -3.44 -18.54
C HIS A 81 9.77 -2.58 -17.30
N VAL A 82 9.07 -2.91 -16.22
CA VAL A 82 9.29 -2.38 -14.87
C VAL A 82 9.29 -3.61 -13.95
N ALA A 83 10.44 -4.26 -13.84
CA ALA A 83 10.59 -5.59 -13.25
C ALA A 83 11.86 -5.68 -12.39
N GLY A 84 12.04 -6.79 -11.66
CA GLY A 84 13.22 -6.95 -10.80
C GLY A 84 13.20 -6.07 -9.55
N ILE A 85 12.09 -5.39 -9.27
CA ILE A 85 12.02 -4.37 -8.23
C ILE A 85 11.95 -5.03 -6.85
N GLN A 86 13.03 -4.90 -6.11
CA GLN A 86 13.15 -5.29 -4.71
C GLN A 86 13.24 -4.06 -3.80
N SER A 87 14.17 -4.00 -2.85
CA SER A 87 14.46 -2.77 -2.10
C SER A 87 15.42 -1.89 -2.92
N PRO A 88 15.22 -0.55 -3.02
CA PRO A 88 14.18 0.28 -2.39
C PRO A 88 12.98 0.61 -3.30
N GLY A 89 12.23 -0.39 -3.75
CA GLY A 89 11.20 -0.25 -4.79
C GLY A 89 10.06 0.74 -4.50
N LEU A 90 9.50 0.72 -3.28
CA LEU A 90 8.44 1.68 -2.92
C LEU A 90 8.96 3.13 -2.89
N THR A 91 10.19 3.31 -2.40
CA THR A 91 10.84 4.62 -2.30
C THR A 91 11.19 5.17 -3.68
N THR A 92 11.59 4.32 -4.62
CA THR A 92 11.96 4.74 -5.98
C THR A 92 10.78 4.87 -6.93
N ALA A 93 9.61 4.35 -6.58
CA ALA A 93 8.43 4.34 -7.46
C ALA A 93 8.10 5.69 -8.13
N PRO A 94 8.17 6.86 -7.45
CA PRO A 94 7.93 8.14 -8.10
C PRO A 94 8.96 8.49 -9.18
N ALA A 95 10.24 8.17 -8.96
CA ALA A 95 11.30 8.40 -9.95
C ALA A 95 11.14 7.48 -11.15
N VAL A 96 10.87 6.19 -10.89
CA VAL A 96 10.57 5.20 -11.94
C VAL A 96 9.38 5.65 -12.78
N ALA A 97 8.33 6.22 -12.17
CA ALA A 97 7.17 6.71 -12.89
C ALA A 97 7.49 7.85 -13.87
N VAL A 98 8.40 8.76 -13.51
CA VAL A 98 8.86 9.85 -14.40
C VAL A 98 9.57 9.28 -15.63
N ASP A 99 10.50 8.35 -15.42
CA ASP A 99 11.25 7.72 -16.50
C ASP A 99 10.32 6.92 -17.43
N VAL A 100 9.42 6.12 -16.86
CA VAL A 100 8.44 5.33 -17.63
C VAL A 100 7.49 6.23 -18.42
N ALA A 101 7.06 7.37 -17.86
CA ALA A 101 6.21 8.32 -18.57
C ALA A 101 6.91 8.95 -19.78
N ASP A 102 8.18 9.37 -19.63
CA ASP A 102 9.00 9.88 -20.74
C ASP A 102 9.22 8.79 -21.81
N MET A 103 9.56 7.57 -21.40
CA MET A 103 9.71 6.45 -22.32
C MET A 103 8.43 6.19 -23.12
N ALA A 104 7.27 6.19 -22.46
CA ALA A 104 5.97 5.99 -23.09
C ALA A 104 5.63 7.10 -24.08
N ALA A 105 5.84 8.36 -23.70
CA ALA A 105 5.63 9.51 -24.58
C ALA A 105 6.50 9.43 -25.84
N ARG A 106 7.79 9.08 -25.69
CA ARG A 106 8.71 8.91 -26.82
C ARG A 106 8.37 7.74 -27.74
N ILE A 107 7.83 6.65 -27.19
CA ILE A 107 7.36 5.52 -28.00
C ILE A 107 6.15 5.97 -28.84
N LEU A 108 5.14 6.58 -28.21
CA LEU A 108 3.93 7.05 -28.88
C LEU A 108 4.21 8.14 -29.92
N ALA A 109 5.19 9.02 -29.66
CA ALA A 109 5.58 10.10 -30.55
C ALA A 109 6.08 9.62 -31.93
N ARG A 110 6.43 8.34 -32.07
CA ARG A 110 6.82 7.73 -33.36
C ARG A 110 5.64 7.49 -34.30
N GLU A 111 4.45 7.32 -33.74
CA GLU A 111 3.25 6.96 -34.50
C GLU A 111 2.27 8.14 -34.61
N ARG A 112 2.26 9.02 -33.61
CA ARG A 112 1.37 10.19 -33.57
C ARG A 112 1.96 11.36 -32.79
N PRO A 113 1.53 12.60 -33.04
CA PRO A 113 1.87 13.73 -32.19
C PRO A 113 1.45 13.46 -30.73
N VAL A 114 2.36 13.72 -29.80
CA VAL A 114 2.11 13.69 -28.34
C VAL A 114 2.34 15.10 -27.81
N ALA A 115 1.31 15.68 -27.20
CA ALA A 115 1.36 17.03 -26.64
C ALA A 115 0.99 16.99 -25.15
N ILE A 116 1.49 17.98 -24.41
CA ILE A 116 1.08 18.20 -23.03
C ILE A 116 -0.41 18.56 -23.03
N ASN A 117 -1.18 17.91 -22.17
CA ASN A 117 -2.57 18.28 -21.91
C ASN A 117 -2.61 19.39 -20.85
N PRO A 118 -2.93 20.64 -21.20
CA PRO A 118 -2.99 21.74 -20.23
C PRO A 118 -4.14 21.57 -19.22
N ASP A 119 -5.15 20.76 -19.54
CA ASP A 119 -6.31 20.51 -18.68
C ASP A 119 -6.11 19.31 -17.74
N PHE A 120 -4.90 18.72 -17.69
CA PHE A 120 -4.61 17.61 -16.80
C PHE A 120 -4.45 18.08 -15.35
N ASP A 121 -5.36 17.64 -14.48
CA ASP A 121 -5.24 17.82 -13.03
C ASP A 121 -4.51 16.61 -12.41
N PRO A 122 -3.27 16.76 -11.92
CA PRO A 122 -2.55 15.69 -11.24
C PRO A 122 -3.08 15.43 -9.83
N HIS A 123 -3.93 16.31 -9.28
CA HIS A 123 -4.44 16.19 -7.94
C HIS A 123 -5.57 15.17 -7.88
N ARG A 124 -5.29 14.03 -7.24
CA ARG A 124 -6.33 13.07 -6.85
C ARG A 124 -6.84 13.43 -5.47
N PRO A 125 -8.12 13.78 -5.29
CA PRO A 125 -8.68 14.02 -3.96
C PRO A 125 -8.47 12.82 -3.04
N GLY A 126 -8.03 13.12 -1.81
CA GLY A 126 -7.90 12.14 -0.74
C GLY A 126 -9.26 11.53 -0.37
N ILE A 127 -9.23 10.40 0.33
CA ILE A 127 -10.45 9.90 0.99
C ILE A 127 -10.65 10.74 2.26
N PRO A 128 -11.88 11.16 2.57
CA PRO A 128 -12.19 11.72 3.88
C PRO A 128 -11.74 10.77 5.00
N VAL A 129 -11.05 11.29 6.01
CA VAL A 129 -10.65 10.56 7.22
C VAL A 129 -11.29 11.25 8.41
N LEU A 130 -12.50 10.83 8.77
CA LEU A 130 -13.36 11.61 9.68
C LEU A 130 -12.79 11.72 11.09
N ARG A 131 -12.07 10.69 11.55
CA ARG A 131 -11.44 10.66 12.86
C ARG A 131 -10.32 11.71 13.03
N GLU A 132 -9.79 12.23 11.93
CA GLU A 132 -8.72 13.25 11.90
C GLU A 132 -9.29 14.67 11.69
N MET A 133 -10.61 14.80 11.52
CA MET A 133 -11.30 16.08 11.35
C MET A 133 -11.74 16.67 12.69
N ASP A 134 -11.83 18.00 12.76
CA ASP A 134 -12.50 18.67 13.88
C ASP A 134 -14.02 18.44 13.88
N ASP A 135 -14.65 18.69 15.03
CA ASP A 135 -16.07 18.44 15.25
C ASP A 135 -16.98 19.21 14.26
N ALA A 136 -16.61 20.45 13.91
CA ALA A 136 -17.39 21.28 13.00
C ALA A 136 -17.36 20.72 11.57
N THR A 137 -16.20 20.29 11.11
CA THR A 137 -15.99 19.67 9.81
C THR A 137 -16.71 18.32 9.74
N ARG A 138 -16.56 17.50 10.78
CA ARG A 138 -17.26 16.21 10.89
C ARG A 138 -18.78 16.40 10.86
N ALA A 139 -19.31 17.37 11.60
CA ALA A 139 -20.74 17.70 11.57
C ALA A 139 -21.20 18.14 10.17
N ALA A 140 -20.39 18.90 9.43
CA ALA A 140 -20.70 19.29 8.06
C ALA A 140 -20.73 18.09 7.09
N TYR A 141 -19.84 17.11 7.26
CA TYR A 141 -19.88 15.86 6.49
C TYR A 141 -21.15 15.06 6.79
N ILE A 142 -21.52 14.93 8.06
CA ILE A 142 -22.73 14.22 8.51
C ILE A 142 -24.00 14.92 8.01
N ALA A 143 -24.04 16.25 8.03
CA ALA A 143 -25.17 17.03 7.54
C ALA A 143 -25.37 16.86 6.02
N LYS A 144 -24.28 16.73 5.26
CA LYS A 144 -24.33 16.46 3.81
C LYS A 144 -24.73 15.01 3.50
N ASN A 145 -24.22 14.05 4.28
CA ASN A 145 -24.53 12.64 4.14
C ASN A 145 -24.60 11.96 5.52
N PRO A 146 -25.82 11.62 6.01
CA PRO A 146 -26.01 10.98 7.31
C PRO A 146 -25.27 9.66 7.50
N ASP A 147 -24.86 8.97 6.42
CA ASP A 147 -24.07 7.74 6.51
C ASP A 147 -22.72 7.94 7.20
N TYR A 148 -22.15 9.15 7.15
CA TYR A 148 -20.95 9.50 7.90
C TYR A 148 -21.16 9.53 9.43
N GLY A 149 -22.42 9.61 9.88
CA GLY A 149 -22.77 9.56 11.31
C GLY A 149 -22.93 8.15 11.85
N VAL A 150 -22.97 7.13 10.98
CA VAL A 150 -23.18 5.73 11.37
C VAL A 150 -21.83 5.05 11.53
N ILE A 151 -21.35 4.89 12.77
CA ILE A 151 -20.06 4.25 13.04
C ILE A 151 -20.17 2.72 12.88
N VAL A 152 -19.33 2.16 12.02
CA VAL A 152 -19.23 0.72 11.73
C VAL A 152 -18.06 0.10 12.49
N CYS A 153 -16.90 0.78 12.53
CA CYS A 153 -15.76 0.34 13.33
C CYS A 153 -15.50 1.33 14.46
N ARG A 154 -15.79 0.91 15.70
CA ARG A 154 -15.58 1.77 16.88
C ARG A 154 -14.10 2.03 17.18
N CYS A 155 -13.25 1.01 17.06
CA CYS A 155 -11.82 1.11 17.41
C CYS A 155 -11.06 2.06 16.48
N GLU A 156 -11.36 2.00 15.18
CA GLU A 156 -10.73 2.85 14.16
C GLU A 156 -11.55 4.10 13.82
N GLU A 157 -12.72 4.26 14.46
CA GLU A 157 -13.70 5.34 14.23
C GLU A 157 -14.19 5.48 12.78
N ILE A 158 -14.40 4.36 12.09
CA ILE A 158 -14.79 4.35 10.67
C ILE A 158 -16.30 4.31 10.52
N SER A 159 -16.82 5.25 9.73
CA SER A 159 -18.24 5.40 9.41
C SER A 159 -18.69 4.54 8.22
N ARG A 160 -20.00 4.33 8.10
CA ARG A 160 -20.65 3.72 6.93
C ARG A 160 -20.37 4.55 5.68
N GLY A 161 -20.37 5.88 5.80
CA GLY A 161 -20.05 6.82 4.73
C GLY A 161 -18.68 6.56 4.11
N GLU A 162 -17.63 6.46 4.94
CA GLU A 162 -16.26 6.18 4.46
C GLU A 162 -16.15 4.82 3.74
N ILE A 163 -16.85 3.80 4.23
CA ILE A 163 -16.89 2.48 3.59
C ILE A 163 -17.60 2.56 2.22
N LEU A 164 -18.72 3.28 2.14
CA LEU A 164 -19.44 3.45 0.87
C LEU A 164 -18.61 4.24 -0.15
N ASP A 165 -17.89 5.28 0.28
CA ASP A 165 -16.98 6.03 -0.59
C ASP A 165 -15.85 5.15 -1.13
N ALA A 166 -15.29 4.28 -0.29
CA ALA A 166 -14.27 3.32 -0.72
C ALA A 166 -14.82 2.39 -1.82
N LEU A 167 -16.03 1.85 -1.63
CA LEU A 167 -16.71 0.96 -2.58
C LEU A 167 -17.15 1.67 -3.87
N ARG A 168 -17.41 2.98 -3.81
CA ARG A 168 -17.83 3.80 -4.96
C ARG A 168 -16.68 4.51 -5.68
N SER A 169 -15.45 4.33 -5.21
CA SER A 169 -14.28 4.97 -5.84
C SER A 169 -13.96 4.39 -7.23
N ASN A 170 -13.23 5.14 -8.05
CA ASN A 170 -12.87 4.76 -9.43
C ASN A 170 -12.29 3.35 -9.56
N VAL A 171 -11.54 2.92 -8.53
CA VAL A 171 -11.07 1.54 -8.38
C VAL A 171 -11.84 0.95 -7.20
N CYS A 172 -12.96 0.30 -7.50
CA CYS A 172 -13.78 -0.38 -6.50
C CYS A 172 -12.97 -1.49 -5.81
N VAL A 173 -13.13 -1.59 -4.49
CA VAL A 173 -12.45 -2.59 -3.64
C VAL A 173 -13.49 -3.48 -2.94
N PRO A 174 -14.20 -4.38 -3.66
CA PRO A 174 -15.37 -5.09 -3.15
C PRO A 174 -15.03 -6.31 -2.25
N THR A 175 -13.91 -6.24 -1.54
CA THR A 175 -13.46 -7.28 -0.60
C THR A 175 -13.20 -6.66 0.76
N VAL A 176 -13.34 -7.46 1.83
CA VAL A 176 -13.08 -6.99 3.20
C VAL A 176 -11.66 -6.44 3.33
N ASP A 177 -10.66 -7.14 2.76
CA ASP A 177 -9.27 -6.69 2.75
C ASP A 177 -9.07 -5.41 1.93
N GLY A 178 -9.78 -5.28 0.81
CA GLY A 178 -9.76 -4.07 0.00
C GLY A 178 -10.28 -2.86 0.77
N VAL A 179 -11.41 -3.00 1.46
CA VAL A 179 -11.97 -1.95 2.31
C VAL A 179 -11.04 -1.65 3.51
N LYS A 180 -10.50 -2.68 4.16
CA LYS A 180 -9.49 -2.56 5.24
C LYS A 180 -8.28 -1.74 4.79
N LYS A 181 -7.69 -2.05 3.63
CA LYS A 181 -6.53 -1.32 3.07
C LYS A 181 -6.88 0.12 2.69
N ARG A 182 -8.14 0.41 2.39
CA ARG A 182 -8.60 1.71 1.88
C ARG A 182 -9.01 2.67 3.00
N VAL A 183 -9.79 2.19 3.97
CA VAL A 183 -10.40 3.01 5.04
C VAL A 183 -10.34 2.36 6.43
N ARG A 184 -9.62 1.23 6.58
CA ARG A 184 -9.22 0.64 7.87
C ARG A 184 -10.26 -0.02 8.80
N PRO A 185 -11.53 -0.31 8.45
CA PRO A 185 -12.41 -0.99 9.40
C PRO A 185 -11.86 -2.37 9.75
N GLY A 186 -11.61 -2.63 11.04
CA GLY A 186 -11.00 -3.88 11.49
C GLY A 186 -9.49 -3.96 11.27
N MET A 187 -8.78 -2.83 11.28
CA MET A 187 -7.30 -2.74 11.32
C MET A 187 -6.78 -2.30 12.71
N GLY A 188 -7.61 -2.42 13.74
CA GLY A 188 -7.24 -2.19 15.14
C GLY A 188 -6.85 -3.50 15.83
N ARG A 189 -7.09 -3.63 17.14
CA ARG A 189 -6.79 -4.87 17.90
C ARG A 189 -7.53 -6.14 17.43
N CYS A 190 -8.58 -5.97 16.64
CA CYS A 190 -9.37 -7.06 16.06
C CYS A 190 -8.98 -7.40 14.61
N GLN A 191 -7.84 -6.86 14.14
CA GLN A 191 -7.25 -7.22 12.85
C GLN A 191 -7.01 -8.72 12.76
#